data_AF-A0A8I2FX16-F1
#
_entry.id   AF-A0A8I2FX16-F1
#
_cell.length_a   1.000
_cell.length_b   1.000
_cell.length_c   1.000
_cell.angle_alpha   90.00
_cell.angle_beta   90.00
_cell.angle_gamma   90.00
#
_symmetry.space_group_name_H-M   'P 1'
#
loop_
_entity.id
_entity.type
_entity.pdbx_description
1 polymer ?
#
loop_
_entity_poly.entity_id
_entity_poly.type
_entity_poly.pdbx_seq_one_letter_code
_entity_poly.pdbx_strand_id
1 'polypeptide(L)' 'MAIEYACFMSYRHAEGDLSNNLIDELYKALSDELEPYFGKGSVYLDKERFKAGDFFNEGIIGALYHSVCMICVYTPF' A
#
# COMPACT_ATOMS: atom_id res chain seq x y z
N MET A 1 -11.00 11.87 13.49
CA MET A 1 -10.07 10.99 12.75
C MET A 1 -10.91 9.83 12.24
N ALA A 2 -11.26 9.82 10.96
CA ALA A 2 -11.98 8.70 10.36
C ALA A 2 -10.94 7.71 9.84
N ILE A 3 -11.08 6.44 10.17
CA ILE A 3 -10.29 5.37 9.58
C ILE A 3 -10.92 5.07 8.22
N GLU A 4 -10.14 5.19 7.15
CA GLU A 4 -10.61 4.98 5.77
C GLU A 4 -10.03 3.68 5.19
N TYR A 5 -8.85 3.27 5.64
CA TYR A 5 -8.16 2.09 5.16
C TYR A 5 -7.91 1.10 6.32
N ALA A 6 -8.10 -0.18 6.05
CA ALA A 6 -7.66 -1.27 6.91
C ALA A 6 -6.14 -1.30 7.00
N CYS A 7 -5.44 -1.15 5.87
CA CYS A 7 -3.98 -1.10 5.88
C CYS A 7 -3.39 -0.27 4.74
N PHE A 8 -2.25 0.36 5.03
CA PHE A 8 -1.36 1.01 4.07
C PHE A 8 -0.17 0.10 3.77
N MET A 9 0.00 -0.29 2.51
CA MET A 9 1.13 -1.10 2.05
C MET A 9 2.23 -0.22 1.45
N SER A 10 3.40 -0.25 2.08
CA SER A 10 4.61 0.40 1.62
C SER A 10 5.58 -0.65 1.09
N TYR A 11 6.10 -0.46 -0.13
CA TYR A 11 7.06 -1.38 -0.73
C TYR A 11 8.05 -0.64 -1.62
N ARG A 12 9.24 -1.25 -1.78
CA ARG A 12 10.22 -0.77 -2.76
C ARG A 12 9.79 -1.22 -4.15
N HIS A 13 9.61 -0.26 -5.06
CA HIS A 13 9.48 -0.57 -6.48
C HIS A 13 10.82 -1.10 -7.01
N ALA A 14 10.80 -2.33 -7.53
CA ALA A 14 11.93 -2.92 -8.23
C ALA A 14 11.64 -2.96 -9.74
N GLU A 15 12.70 -2.89 -10.55
CA GLU A 15 12.58 -2.96 -12.02
C GLU A 15 12.22 -4.37 -12.53
N GLY A 16 12.27 -5.40 -11.67
CA GLY A 16 11.98 -6.78 -12.04
C GLY A 16 10.52 -7.21 -11.83
N ASP A 17 9.96 -7.91 -12.82
CA ASP A 17 8.58 -8.42 -12.84
C ASP A 17 8.22 -9.27 -11.61
N LEU A 18 9.18 -10.05 -11.10
CA LEU A 18 8.96 -10.94 -9.95
C LEU A 18 8.55 -10.17 -8.69
N SER A 19 9.18 -9.02 -8.43
CA SER A 19 8.88 -8.22 -7.24
C SER A 19 7.52 -7.54 -7.36
N ASN A 20 7.16 -7.05 -8.54
CA ASN A 20 5.86 -6.42 -8.78
C ASN A 20 4.73 -7.45 -8.65
N ASN A 21 4.92 -8.67 -9.19
CA ASN A 21 3.96 -9.76 -9.06
C ASN A 21 3.74 -10.15 -7.60
N LEU A 22 4.80 -10.25 -6.78
CA LEU A 22 4.68 -10.55 -5.36
C LEU A 22 3.79 -9.52 -4.63
N ILE A 23 4.00 -8.24 -4.93
CA ILE A 23 3.27 -7.15 -4.29
C ILE A 23 1.80 -7.14 -4.73
N ASP A 24 1.54 -7.37 -6.02
CA ASP A 24 0.18 -7.47 -6.54
C ASP A 24 -0.58 -8.67 -5.95
N GLU A 25 0.08 -9.83 -5.81
CA GLU A 25 -0.49 -11.01 -5.17
C GLU A 25 -0.78 -10.78 -3.69
N LEU A 26 0.15 -10.15 -2.95
CA LEU A 26 -0.04 -9.81 -1.54
C LEU A 26 -1.18 -8.80 -1.35
N TYR A 27 -1.22 -7.75 -2.18
CA TYR A 27 -2.28 -6.75 -2.17
C TYR A 27 -3.65 -7.41 -2.43
N LYS A 28 -3.72 -8.32 -3.39
CA LYS A 28 -4.95 -9.06 -3.70
C LYS A 28 -5.39 -9.93 -2.53
N ALA A 29 -4.48 -10.71 -1.95
CA ALA A 29 -4.79 -11.57 -0.81
C ALA A 29 -5.32 -10.78 0.40
N LEU A 30 -4.67 -9.65 0.72
CA LEU A 30 -5.12 -8.76 1.79
C LEU A 30 -6.47 -8.12 1.48
N SER A 31 -6.69 -7.70 0.24
CA SER A 31 -7.97 -7.11 -0.18
C SER A 31 -9.10 -8.12 -0.05
N ASP A 32 -8.91 -9.34 -0.55
CA ASP A 32 -9.91 -10.42 -0.49
C ASP A 32 -10.25 -10.79 0.98
N GLU A 33 -9.28 -10.76 1.89
CA GLU A 33 -9.48 -11.05 3.31
C GLU A 33 -10.17 -9.91 4.07
N LEU A 34 -9.81 -8.64 3.78
CA LEU A 34 -10.23 -7.48 4.56
C LEU A 34 -11.50 -6.82 4.03
N GLU A 35 -11.81 -6.95 2.73
CA GLU A 35 -13.01 -6.38 2.10
C GLU A 35 -14.33 -6.78 2.81
N PRO A 36 -14.52 -8.02 3.29
CA PRO A 36 -15.72 -8.39 4.06
C PRO A 36 -15.91 -7.61 5.37
N TYR A 37 -14.83 -7.08 5.95
CA TYR A 37 -14.85 -6.41 7.26
C TYR A 37 -14.81 -4.88 7.15
N PHE A 38 -14.04 -4.36 6.19
CA PHE A 38 -13.79 -2.93 6.02
C PHE A 38 -14.42 -2.34 4.76
N GLY A 39 -15.00 -3.17 3.90
CA GLY A 39 -15.54 -2.77 2.62
C GLY A 39 -14.48 -2.70 1.52
N LYS A 40 -14.97 -2.41 0.31
CA LYS A 40 -14.16 -2.39 -0.91
C LYS A 40 -13.13 -1.26 -0.88
N GLY A 41 -11.90 -1.56 -1.30
CA GLY A 41 -10.82 -0.58 -1.38
C GLY A 41 -10.22 -0.22 -0.02
N SER A 42 -10.43 -1.07 0.98
CA SER A 42 -9.88 -0.89 2.34
C SER A 42 -8.37 -1.11 2.43
N VAL A 43 -7.73 -1.70 1.42
CA VAL A 43 -6.27 -1.80 1.32
C VAL A 43 -5.76 -0.69 0.42
N TYR A 44 -4.88 0.16 0.95
CA TYR A 44 -4.17 1.16 0.16
C TYR A 44 -2.80 0.61 -0.24
N LEU A 45 -2.50 0.61 -1.54
CA LEU A 45 -1.17 0.28 -2.06
C LEU A 45 -0.55 1.52 -2.67
N ASP A 46 0.63 1.89 -2.17
CA ASP A 46 1.40 3.01 -2.72
C ASP A 46 1.97 2.65 -4.09
N LYS A 47 1.17 2.89 -5.14
CA LYS A 47 1.55 2.68 -6.56
C LYS A 47 2.22 3.89 -7.19
N GLU A 48 2.20 5.05 -6.52
CA GLU A 48 2.79 6.26 -7.07
C GLU A 48 4.30 6.27 -6.79
N ARG A 49 5.09 6.19 -7.87
CA ARG A 49 6.54 6.31 -7.79
C ARG A 49 6.89 7.69 -7.22
N PHE A 50 7.47 7.73 -6.02
CA PHE A 50 8.20 8.92 -5.57
C PHE A 50 9.31 9.23 -6.60
N LYS A 51 9.14 10.31 -7.36
CA LYS A 51 10.20 10.80 -8.24
C LYS A 51 11.16 11.62 -7.40
N ALA A 52 12.44 11.60 -7.77
CA ALA A 52 13.44 12.42 -7.10
C ALA A 52 13.02 13.91 -7.15
N GLY A 53 12.71 14.49 -5.98
CA GLY A 53 12.18 15.85 -5.84
C GLY A 53 10.79 15.93 -5.20
N ASP A 54 10.02 14.85 -5.22
CA ASP A 54 8.72 14.76 -4.55
C ASP A 54 8.91 14.38 -3.08
N PHE A 55 9.24 15.37 -2.24
CA PHE A 55 9.40 15.14 -0.80
C PHE A 55 8.06 15.05 -0.05
N PHE A 56 6.95 15.42 -0.70
CA PHE A 56 5.64 15.56 -0.06
C PHE A 56 4.52 15.14 -1.01
N ASN A 57 4.01 13.92 -0.81
CA ASN A 57 2.73 13.50 -1.41
C ASN A 57 1.68 13.49 -0.29
N GLU A 58 0.85 14.52 -0.24
CA GLU A 58 -0.22 14.65 0.77
C GLU A 58 -1.21 13.48 0.71
N GLY A 59 -1.39 12.86 -0.47
CA GLY A 59 -2.22 11.67 -0.63
C GLY A 59 -1.68 10.45 0.10
N ILE A 60 -0.36 10.24 0.07
CA ILE A 60 0.30 9.13 0.77
C ILE A 60 0.26 9.36 2.29
N ILE A 61 0.50 10.59 2.75
CA ILE A 61 0.39 10.94 4.17
C ILE A 61 -1.04 10.76 4.66
N GLY A 62 -2.03 11.18 3.86
CA GLY A 62 -3.44 10.96 4.13
C GLY A 62 -3.75 9.48 4.27
N ALA A 63 -3.37 8.67 3.29
CA ALA A 63 -3.60 7.23 3.34
C ALA A 63 -2.96 6.57 4.57
N LEU A 64 -1.73 6.95 4.91
CA LEU A 64 -1.05 6.46 6.11
C LEU A 64 -1.79 6.86 7.40
N TYR A 65 -2.16 8.14 7.53
CA TYR A 65 -2.84 8.67 8.73
C TYR A 65 -4.26 8.10 8.90
N HIS A 66 -4.92 7.76 7.79
CA HIS A 66 -6.26 7.18 7.75
C HIS A 66 -6.25 5.65 7.71
N SER A 67 -5.10 4.99 7.87
CA SER A 67 -4.99 3.54 7.95
C SER A 67 -4.96 3.01 9.39
N VAL A 68 -5.58 1.85 9.64
CA VAL A 68 -5.46 1.15 10.93
C VAL A 68 -4.01 0.69 11.18
N CYS A 69 -3.36 0.18 10.14
CA CYS A 69 -1.98 -0.29 10.22
C CYS A 69 -1.18 -0.04 8.94
N MET A 70 0.14 -0.14 9.06
CA MET A 70 1.07 -0.09 7.95
C MET A 70 1.76 -1.44 7.78
N ILE A 71 1.83 -1.93 6.54
CA ILE A 71 2.56 -3.13 6.14
C ILE A 71 3.75 -2.69 5.27
N CYS A 72 4.96 -2.83 5.80
CA CYS A 72 6.20 -2.56 5.06
C CYS A 72 6.76 -3.86 4.47
N VAL A 73 6.81 -3.94 3.14
CA VAL A 73 7.38 -5.08 2.42
C VAL A 73 8.82 -4.75 2.03
N TYR A 74 9.77 -5.28 2.80
CA TYR A 74 11.20 -5.16 2.51
C TYR A 74 11.66 -6.34 1.66
N THR A 75 11.98 -6.05 0.40
CA THR A 75 12.57 -7.00 -0.52
C THR A 75 14.08 -6.74 -0.67
N PRO A 76 14.93 -7.76 -0.57
CA PRO A 76 16.39 -7.59 -0.60
C PRO A 76 16.99 -7.45 -2.01
N PHE A 77 16.17 -7.48 -3.07
CA PHE A 77 16.62 -7.56 -4.47
C PHE A 77 17.26 -6.26 -4.98
#